data_AF-X0WR59-F1
#
_entry.id   AF-X0WR59-F1
#
_cell.length_a   1.000
_cell.length_b   1.000
_cell.length_c   1.000
_cell.angle_alpha   90.00
_cell.angle_beta   90.00
_cell.angle_gamma   90.00
#
_symmetry.space_group_name_H-M   'P 1'
#
loop_
_entity.id
_entity.type
_entity.pdbx_description
1 polymer ?
#
loop_
_entity_poly.entity_id
_entity_poly.type
_entity_poly.pdbx_seq_one_letter_code
_entity_poly.pdbx_strand_id
1 'polypeptide(L)' 'MRPPSEDERHLIQQWIDKAEVDFGTIEVLLGETSRPFPGAIAFHAQQCAEKYLKAFLTRHKVDFPKTHDLKEILKLVAR' A
#
# COMPACT_ATOMS: atom_id res chain seq x y z
N MET A 1 -9.39 -2.67 19.88
CA MET A 1 -8.29 -3.60 19.51
C MET A 1 -7.10 -3.33 20.44
N ARG A 2 -6.35 -4.35 20.87
CA ARG A 2 -5.14 -4.14 21.71
C ARG A 2 -4.08 -3.33 20.96
N PRO A 3 -3.24 -2.54 21.64
CA PRO A 3 -2.10 -1.88 21.02
C PRO A 3 -1.16 -2.93 20.42
N PRO A 4 -0.55 -2.67 19.25
CA PRO A 4 0.38 -3.61 18.65
C PRO A 4 1.64 -3.79 19.51
N SER A 5 2.30 -4.94 19.42
CA SER A 5 3.66 -5.14 19.92
C SER A 5 4.67 -4.33 19.09
N GLU A 6 5.92 -4.24 19.53
CA GLU A 6 6.99 -3.59 18.75
C GLU A 6 7.23 -4.30 17.40
N ASP A 7 7.22 -5.64 17.39
CA ASP A 7 7.36 -6.41 16.16
C ASP A 7 6.20 -6.16 15.18
N GLU A 8 4.97 -6.07 15.70
CA GLU A 8 3.79 -5.72 14.91
C GLU A 8 3.89 -4.30 14.37
N ARG A 9 4.33 -3.33 15.19
CA ARG A 9 4.59 -1.94 14.74
C ARG A 9 5.60 -1.93 13.60
N HIS A 10 6.69 -2.68 13.74
CA HIS A 10 7.72 -2.75 12.72
C HIS A 10 7.17 -3.30 11.39
N LEU A 11 6.40 -4.40 11.42
CA LEU A 11 5.78 -4.97 10.23
C LEU A 11 4.75 -4.04 9.57
N ILE A 12 3.95 -3.34 10.38
CA ILE A 12 3.01 -2.33 9.88
C ILE A 12 3.79 -1.20 9.20
N GLN A 13 4.84 -0.70 9.84
CA GLN A 13 5.66 0.40 9.31
C GLN A 13 6.33 0.01 7.99
N GLN A 14 6.85 -1.21 7.86
CA GLN A 14 7.43 -1.69 6.60
C GLN A 14 6.44 -1.64 5.42
N TRP A 15 5.15 -1.85 5.66
CA TRP A 15 4.15 -1.71 4.60
C TRP A 15 3.86 -0.25 4.27
N ILE A 16 3.78 0.60 5.28
CA ILE A 16 3.61 2.05 5.12
C ILE A 16 4.78 2.62 4.33
N ASP A 17 6.02 2.34 4.71
CA ASP A 17 7.21 2.84 4.02
C ASP A 17 7.22 2.47 2.54
N LYS A 18 6.80 1.23 2.20
CA LYS A 18 6.68 0.79 0.82
C LYS A 18 5.56 1.49 0.04
N ALA A 19 4.48 1.89 0.71
CA ALA A 19 3.38 2.64 0.11
C ALA A 19 3.80 4.10 -0.14
N GLU A 20 4.52 4.70 0.81
CA GLU A 20 5.06 6.05 0.69
C GLU A 20 6.08 6.17 -0.45
N VAL A 21 6.87 5.12 -0.71
CA VAL A 21 7.75 5.08 -1.90
C VAL A 21 6.94 5.14 -3.20
N ASP A 22 5.81 4.42 -3.30
CA ASP A 22 4.94 4.53 -4.49
C ASP A 22 4.30 5.93 -4.57
N PHE A 23 3.87 6.49 -3.44
CA PHE A 23 3.26 7.81 -3.39
C PHE A 23 4.23 8.89 -3.86
N GLY A 24 5.46 8.92 -3.33
CA GLY A 24 6.50 9.85 -3.79
C GLY A 24 6.84 9.65 -5.27
N THR A 25 6.79 8.41 -5.78
CA THR A 25 6.95 8.14 -7.22
C THR A 25 5.83 8.79 -8.05
N ILE A 26 4.58 8.72 -7.58
CA ILE A 26 3.43 9.38 -8.22
C ILE A 26 3.65 10.90 -8.24
N GLU A 27 4.08 11.50 -7.13
CA GLU A 27 4.32 12.95 -7.03
C GLU A 27 5.39 13.41 -8.02
N VAL A 28 6.50 12.68 -8.12
CA VAL A 28 7.57 12.97 -9.10
C VAL A 28 7.03 12.87 -10.54
N LEU A 29 6.26 11.83 -10.86
CA LEU A 29 5.72 11.63 -12.20
C LEU A 29 4.63 12.64 -12.57
N LEU A 30 3.83 13.11 -11.61
CA LEU A 30 2.84 14.17 -11.83
C LEU A 30 3.50 15.53 -12.04
N GLY A 31 4.67 15.77 -11.42
CA GLY A 31 5.48 16.96 -11.65
C GLY A 31 6.12 17.00 -13.05
N GLU A 32 6.29 15.86 -13.71
CA GLU A 32 6.83 15.77 -15.07
C GLU A 32 5.76 16.07 -16.12
N THR A 33 5.57 17.36 -16.42
CA THR A 33 4.54 17.81 -17.37
C THR A 33 4.96 17.70 -18.84
N SER A 34 6.26 17.61 -19.14
CA SER A 34 6.74 17.57 -20.53
C SER A 34 6.55 16.20 -21.19
N ARG A 35 6.49 15.14 -20.38
CA ARG A 35 6.23 13.78 -20.81
C ARG A 35 5.36 13.04 -19.79
N PRO A 36 4.04 13.00 -19.97
CA PRO A 36 3.15 12.36 -19.02
C PRO A 36 3.32 10.83 -19.03
N PHE A 37 3.29 10.21 -17.85
CA PHE A 37 3.37 8.75 -17.66
C PHE A 37 2.11 8.19 -16.98
N PRO A 38 0.91 8.33 -17.58
CA PRO A 38 -0.35 7.98 -16.91
C PRO A 38 -0.42 6.50 -16.51
N GLY A 39 0.15 5.60 -17.31
CA GLY A 39 0.21 4.17 -16.97
C GLY A 39 1.08 3.87 -15.75
N ALA A 40 2.23 4.54 -15.61
CA ALA A 40 3.09 4.38 -14.44
C ALA A 40 2.46 4.99 -13.19
N ILE A 41 1.84 6.17 -13.32
CA ILE A 41 1.08 6.81 -12.23
C ILE A 41 -0.03 5.87 -11.74
N ALA A 42 -0.84 5.31 -12.65
CA ALA A 42 -1.92 4.38 -12.28
C ALA A 42 -1.39 3.10 -11.60
N PHE A 43 -0.28 2.55 -12.11
CA PHE A 43 0.38 1.39 -11.51
C PHE A 43 0.84 1.66 -10.08
N HIS A 44 1.57 2.76 -9.84
CA HIS A 44 2.01 3.12 -8.50
C HIS A 44 0.84 3.48 -7.59
N ALA A 45 -0.22 4.10 -8.10
CA ALA A 45 -1.43 4.39 -7.31
C ALA A 45 -2.10 3.10 -6.81
N GLN A 46 -2.21 2.08 -7.67
CA GLN A 46 -2.75 0.78 -7.27
C GLN A 46 -1.86 0.10 -6.22
N GLN A 47 -0.54 0.10 -6.41
CA GLN A 47 0.41 -0.49 -5.46
C GLN A 47 0.41 0.23 -4.11
N CYS A 48 0.35 1.57 -4.12
CA CYS A 48 0.27 2.42 -2.94
C CYS A 48 -0.97 2.05 -2.11
N ALA A 49 -2.15 2.04 -2.74
CA ALA A 49 -3.40 1.66 -2.09
C ALA A 49 -3.33 0.24 -1.51
N GLU A 50 -2.84 -0.72 -2.28
CA GLU A 50 -2.71 -2.12 -1.83
C GLU A 50 -1.81 -2.26 -0.60
N LYS A 51 -0.66 -1.59 -0.59
CA LYS A 51 0.30 -1.65 0.52
C LYS A 51 -0.24 -1.01 1.79
N TYR A 52 -0.97 0.10 1.68
CA TYR A 52 -1.69 0.66 2.83
C TYR A 52 -2.74 -0.30 3.40
N LEU A 53 -3.51 -0.96 2.53
CA LEU A 53 -4.47 -1.96 2.97
C LEU A 53 -3.78 -3.17 3.62
N LYS A 54 -2.61 -3.58 3.12
CA LYS A 54 -1.79 -4.63 3.76
C LYS A 54 -1.30 -4.18 5.15
N ALA A 55 -0.88 -2.93 5.32
CA ALA A 55 -0.55 -2.38 6.65
C ALA A 55 -1.76 -2.45 7.61
N PHE A 56 -2.94 -2.08 7.12
CA PHE A 56 -4.20 -2.17 7.87
C PHE A 56 -4.53 -3.62 8.25
N LEU A 57 -4.46 -4.57 7.31
CA LEU A 57 -4.71 -5.98 7.57
C LEU A 57 -3.69 -6.56 8.56
N THR A 58 -2.40 -6.19 8.47
CA THR A 58 -1.37 -6.56 9.45
C THR A 58 -1.73 -6.05 10.85
N ARG A 59 -2.16 -4.79 10.97
CA ARG A 59 -2.63 -4.22 12.26
C ARG A 59 -3.80 -5.00 12.86
N HIS A 60 -4.65 -5.53 11.99
CA HIS A 60 -5.82 -6.32 12.34
C HIS A 60 -5.55 -7.82 12.47
N LYS A 61 -4.30 -8.27 12.27
CA LYS A 61 -3.89 -9.68 12.30
C LYS A 61 -4.68 -10.55 11.32
N VAL A 62 -5.01 -9.98 10.16
CA VAL A 62 -5.65 -10.67 9.06
C VAL A 62 -4.57 -11.07 8.06
N ASP A 63 -4.40 -12.37 7.87
CA ASP A 63 -3.51 -12.90 6.85
C ASP A 63 -4.03 -12.56 5.44
N PHE A 64 -3.11 -12.28 4.53
CA PHE A 64 -3.44 -11.96 3.14
C PHE A 64 -2.48 -12.66 2.17
N PRO A 65 -2.95 -12.98 0.95
CA PRO A 65 -2.10 -13.58 -0.06
C PRO A 65 -1.02 -12.61 -0.54
N LYS A 66 0.15 -13.15 -0.92
CA LYS A 66 1.20 -12.41 -1.64
C LYS A 66 0.82 -12.23 -3.11
N THR A 67 -0.19 -11.41 -3.34
CA THR A 67 -0.69 -11.01 -4.66
C THR A 67 -0.56 -9.50 -4.84
N HIS A 68 -0.56 -9.04 -6.10
CA HIS A 68 -0.73 -7.63 -6.50
C HIS A 68 -2.16 -7.37 -7.04
N ASP A 69 -3.12 -8.16 -6.55
CA ASP A 69 -4.54 -7.99 -6.86
C ASP A 69 -5.23 -7.21 -5.73
N LEU A 70 -5.43 -5.92 -5.96
CA LEU A 70 -6.11 -5.01 -5.04
C LEU A 70 -7.54 -5.48 -4.71
N LYS A 71 -8.24 -6.15 -5.63
CA LYS A 71 -9.62 -6.63 -5.38
C LYS A 71 -9.63 -7.75 -4.36
N GLU A 72 -8.67 -8.67 -4.43
CA GLU A 72 -8.54 -9.73 -3.42
C GLU A 72 -8.21 -9.16 -2.03
N ILE A 73 -7.35 -8.14 -1.97
CA ILE A 73 -7.05 -7.45 -0.71
C ILE A 73 -8.29 -6.73 -0.16
N LEU A 74 -9.08 -6.05 -0.99
CA LEU A 74 -10.31 -5.36 -0.57
C LEU A 74 -11.36 -6.30 0.04
N LYS A 75 -11.48 -7.54 -0.46
CA LYS A 75 -12.39 -8.55 0.11
C LYS A 75 -12.06 -8.92 1.57
N LEU A 76 -10.81 -8.70 1.99
CA LEU A 76 -10.36 -8.97 3.36
C LEU A 76 -10.62 -7.80 4.31
N VAL A 77 -10.67 -6.57 3.78
CA VAL A 77 -10.93 -5.34 4.55
C VAL A 77 -12.41 -5.12 4.83
N ALA A 78 -13.29 -5.58 3.93
CA ALA A 78 -14.74 -5.43 4.06
C ALA A 78 -15.42 -6.47 4.97
N ARG A 79 -14.66 -7.16 5.83
CA ARG A 79 -15.15 -8.17 6.79
C ARG A 79 -15.12 -7.63 8.21
#